data_AF-A0A915YGH6-F1
#
_entry.id   AF-A0A915YGH6-F1
#
_cell.length_a   1.000
_cell.length_b   1.000
_cell.length_c   1.000
_cell.angle_alpha   90.00
_cell.angle_beta   90.00
_cell.angle_gamma   90.00
#
_symmetry.space_group_name_H-M   'P 1'
#
loop_
_entity.id
_entity.type
_entity.pdbx_description
1 polymer ?
#
loop_
_entity_poly.entity_id
_entity_poly.type
_entity_poly.pdbx_seq_one_letter_code
_entity_poly.pdbx_strand_id
1 'polypeptide(L)'
;MKKQTVYDRLQMQYQKLNQRIQKAMTTGRFYKYTQFKQQQLLNRLQRCSFQLKQLGAGAAVIAALGMATPAAGQVSNLVERTGANNPFDGIQQNSTKRPSFVDIDGDGDLDMFRGFDGAGPSGYMEYYENTGTVNAANFSLVQGAGNSLSGFQGPQNVIAYPSFVDIDNDGDMDVFGGNYVFNTPILKYYENTGTTTAPSFVDVSGAANPLDTIVSAIQVNGVNNNYQPFFADLDHDGDQDCLISHSTYDASTYAYTLTIRYYENTGTASVANFEERTGAANPFDFMNGASASISHGKSVSFQFADMDQDGDQDAFVNGSFQGNKYFEYYENTGTVTTPVFVHNMITPLDSITVSNSHDLYQLALVDIDGDGDQDVLHYNGNIDIRFYENLDITVGIDRVEQTSFSISPNPTTGTLSFEKAISGRLTVYTLDGKELWARDLKEEQEVDLEPIGEGLFFVRIESNKEQIVKKILIKK
;
A
#
# COMPACT_ATOMS: atom_id res chain seq x y z
N MET A 1 -20.82 28.19 5.36
CA MET A 1 -20.21 29.43 4.84
C MET A 1 -18.69 29.38 4.79
N LYS A 2 -17.94 29.14 5.88
CA LYS A 2 -16.45 29.12 5.85
C LYS A 2 -15.84 28.04 4.96
N LYS A 3 -16.37 26.80 4.96
CA LYS A 3 -15.90 25.71 4.07
C LYS A 3 -16.04 26.06 2.57
N GLN A 4 -17.18 26.60 2.16
CA GLN A 4 -17.42 27.01 0.77
C GLN A 4 -16.44 28.09 0.30
N THR A 5 -16.17 29.09 1.15
CA THR A 5 -15.22 30.17 0.79
C THR A 5 -13.76 29.69 0.68
N VAL A 6 -13.38 28.66 1.44
CA VAL A 6 -12.06 28.01 1.33
C VAL A 6 -12.00 27.19 0.05
N TYR A 7 -13.06 26.43 -0.25
CA TYR A 7 -13.22 25.66 -1.48
C TYR A 7 -13.09 26.54 -2.74
N ASP A 8 -13.88 27.61 -2.85
CA ASP A 8 -13.87 28.50 -4.03
C ASP A 8 -12.48 29.13 -4.26
N ARG A 9 -11.75 29.41 -3.18
CA ARG A 9 -10.40 29.98 -3.23
C ARG A 9 -9.38 28.96 -3.74
N LEU A 10 -9.42 27.73 -3.22
CA LEU A 10 -8.53 26.64 -3.63
C LEU A 10 -8.79 26.25 -5.08
N GLN A 11 -10.06 26.18 -5.48
CA GLN A 11 -10.46 25.88 -6.86
C GLN A 11 -9.88 26.91 -7.84
N MET A 12 -9.98 28.20 -7.50
CA MET A 12 -9.42 29.27 -8.31
C MET A 12 -7.88 29.23 -8.36
N GLN A 13 -7.22 28.85 -7.26
CA GLN A 13 -5.77 28.68 -7.23
C GLN A 13 -5.31 27.52 -8.12
N TYR A 14 -5.98 26.37 -8.00
CA TYR A 14 -5.73 25.19 -8.80
C TYR A 14 -5.87 25.47 -10.30
N GLN A 15 -7.02 26.02 -10.73
CA GLN A 15 -7.27 26.34 -12.14
C GLN A 15 -6.22 27.29 -12.72
N LYS A 16 -5.87 28.35 -11.99
CA LYS A 16 -4.85 29.32 -12.43
C LYS A 16 -3.47 28.69 -12.53
N LEU A 17 -3.11 27.80 -11.60
CA LEU A 17 -1.82 27.13 -11.59
C LEU A 17 -1.74 26.09 -12.72
N ASN A 18 -2.77 25.25 -12.88
CA ASN A 18 -2.85 24.26 -13.95
C ASN A 18 -2.74 24.92 -15.34
N GLN A 19 -3.55 25.96 -15.62
CA GLN A 19 -3.47 26.69 -16.88
C GLN A 19 -2.08 27.27 -17.17
N ARG A 20 -1.37 27.73 -16.13
CA ARG A 20 0.01 28.25 -16.28
C ARG A 20 1.00 27.15 -16.61
N ILE A 21 0.89 25.99 -15.94
CA ILE A 21 1.75 24.83 -16.17
C ILE A 21 1.50 24.28 -17.57
N GLN A 22 0.24 24.04 -17.96
CA GLN A 22 -0.12 23.56 -19.29
C GLN A 22 0.35 24.50 -20.42
N LYS A 23 0.19 25.81 -20.23
CA LYS A 23 0.73 26.81 -21.17
C LYS A 23 2.27 26.77 -21.24
N ALA A 24 2.94 26.50 -20.12
CA ALA A 24 4.39 26.37 -20.09
C ALA A 24 4.87 25.08 -20.77
N MET A 25 4.15 23.97 -20.61
CA MET A 25 4.45 22.69 -21.26
C MET A 25 4.25 22.77 -22.77
N THR A 26 3.10 23.27 -23.24
CA THR A 26 2.79 23.44 -24.67
C THR A 26 3.76 24.38 -25.40
N THR A 27 4.33 25.36 -24.69
CA THR A 27 5.35 26.27 -25.25
C THR A 27 6.78 25.75 -25.12
N GLY A 28 6.98 24.56 -24.56
CA GLY A 28 8.30 23.98 -24.27
C GLY A 28 9.09 24.77 -23.21
N ARG A 29 8.46 25.75 -22.56
CA ARG A 29 9.07 26.61 -21.55
C ARG A 29 9.24 25.89 -20.22
N PHE A 30 8.35 24.95 -19.91
CA PHE A 30 8.37 24.17 -18.68
C PHE A 30 9.65 23.34 -18.56
N TYR A 31 10.01 22.62 -19.64
CA TYR A 31 11.22 21.79 -19.73
C TYR A 31 12.53 22.59 -19.72
N LYS A 32 12.46 23.92 -19.80
CA LYS A 32 13.61 24.82 -19.67
C LYS A 32 13.79 25.35 -18.24
N TYR A 33 12.89 25.01 -17.31
CA TYR A 33 13.05 25.33 -15.90
C TYR A 33 14.05 24.37 -15.24
N THR A 34 14.65 24.80 -14.13
CA THR A 34 15.41 23.89 -13.28
C THR A 34 14.49 22.80 -12.74
N GLN A 35 15.00 21.58 -12.52
CA GLN A 35 14.23 20.47 -11.96
C GLN A 35 13.49 20.88 -10.66
N PHE A 36 14.20 21.57 -9.75
CA PHE A 36 13.59 22.14 -8.55
C PHE A 36 12.35 23.00 -8.81
N LYS A 37 12.36 23.82 -9.87
CA LYS A 37 11.24 24.71 -10.20
C LYS A 37 10.10 23.98 -10.90
N GLN A 38 10.40 22.94 -11.67
CA GLN A 38 9.40 22.05 -12.25
C GLN A 38 8.65 21.35 -11.10
N GLN A 39 9.39 20.71 -10.19
CA GLN A 39 8.87 20.04 -9.00
C GLN A 39 8.07 20.99 -8.10
N GLN A 40 8.60 22.18 -7.81
CA GLN A 40 7.90 23.16 -6.98
C GLN A 40 6.53 23.57 -7.55
N LEU A 41 6.38 23.63 -8.88
CA LEU A 41 5.11 23.99 -9.51
C LEU A 41 4.10 22.83 -9.46
N LEU A 42 4.58 21.60 -9.66
CA LEU A 42 3.78 20.38 -9.59
C LEU A 42 3.31 20.10 -8.15
N ASN A 43 4.21 20.13 -7.17
CA ASN A 43 3.88 19.95 -5.75
C ASN A 43 2.84 20.97 -5.25
N ARG A 44 2.89 22.20 -5.79
CA ARG A 44 1.89 23.23 -5.45
C ARG A 44 0.52 22.93 -6.06
N LEU A 45 0.48 22.30 -7.23
CA LEU A 45 -0.75 21.90 -7.90
C LEU A 45 -1.38 20.71 -7.17
N GLN A 46 -0.57 19.69 -6.84
CA GLN A 46 -0.96 18.52 -6.02
C GLN A 46 -1.54 18.95 -4.67
N ARG A 47 -0.84 19.80 -3.91
CA ARG A 47 -1.36 20.33 -2.63
C ARG A 47 -2.71 21.02 -2.76
N CYS A 48 -2.97 21.71 -3.88
CA CYS A 48 -4.28 22.32 -4.12
C CYS A 48 -5.34 21.26 -4.45
N SER A 49 -4.98 20.21 -5.20
CA SER A 49 -5.85 19.08 -5.53
C SER A 49 -6.26 18.31 -4.26
N PHE A 50 -5.28 17.91 -3.45
CA PHE A 50 -5.47 17.25 -2.16
C PHE A 50 -6.44 18.02 -1.25
N GLN A 51 -6.21 19.32 -1.10
CA GLN A 51 -7.06 20.18 -0.26
C GLN A 51 -8.48 20.32 -0.82
N LEU A 52 -8.69 20.18 -2.13
CA LEU A 52 -10.01 20.15 -2.75
C LEU A 52 -10.71 18.81 -2.54
N LYS A 53 -10.00 17.67 -2.69
CA LYS A 53 -10.50 16.31 -2.41
C LYS A 53 -11.00 16.21 -0.96
N GLN A 54 -10.18 16.65 0.01
CA GLN A 54 -10.49 16.67 1.45
C GLN A 54 -11.70 17.53 1.86
N LEU A 55 -12.14 18.46 1.00
CA LEU A 55 -13.31 19.31 1.27
C LEU A 55 -14.65 18.67 0.87
N GLY A 56 -14.65 17.40 0.43
CA GLY A 56 -15.87 16.63 0.12
C GLY A 56 -16.42 16.87 -1.29
N ALA A 57 -15.56 17.27 -2.22
CA ALA A 57 -15.92 17.49 -3.63
C ALA A 57 -15.87 16.19 -4.46
N GLY A 58 -16.42 15.11 -3.92
CA GLY A 58 -16.46 13.79 -4.57
C GLY A 58 -17.15 13.85 -5.94
N ALA A 59 -16.54 13.16 -6.91
CA ALA A 59 -16.98 12.81 -8.27
C ALA A 59 -17.48 13.94 -9.22
N ALA A 60 -18.35 14.86 -8.77
CA ALA A 60 -19.00 15.87 -9.62
C ALA A 60 -18.05 16.98 -10.09
N VAL A 61 -16.93 17.19 -9.41
CA VAL A 61 -15.97 18.26 -9.71
C VAL A 61 -14.90 17.79 -10.70
N ILE A 62 -14.57 16.50 -10.72
CA ILE A 62 -13.54 15.88 -11.56
C ILE A 62 -14.01 15.82 -13.03
N ALA A 63 -15.28 15.48 -13.26
CA ALA A 63 -15.88 15.49 -14.60
C ALA A 63 -16.10 16.90 -15.18
N ALA A 64 -16.37 17.91 -14.34
CA ALA A 64 -16.68 19.27 -14.81
C ALA A 64 -15.45 20.16 -15.06
N LEU A 65 -14.28 19.78 -14.52
CA LEU A 65 -13.05 20.57 -14.60
C LEU A 65 -12.01 20.01 -15.58
N GLY A 66 -12.32 18.92 -16.29
CA GLY A 66 -11.36 18.26 -17.19
C GLY A 66 -10.08 17.85 -16.46
N MET A 67 -10.22 17.44 -15.19
CA MET A 67 -9.11 17.08 -14.31
C MET A 67 -8.67 15.66 -14.61
N ALA A 68 -7.96 15.50 -15.72
CA ALA A 68 -6.68 14.86 -15.58
C ALA A 68 -5.74 15.98 -15.13
N THR A 69 -5.34 16.01 -13.87
CA THR A 69 -3.90 16.16 -13.66
C THR A 69 -3.38 14.80 -14.05
N PRO A 70 -2.93 14.58 -15.29
CA PRO A 70 -2.33 13.30 -15.55
C PRO A 70 -1.17 13.16 -14.55
N ALA A 71 -0.97 11.97 -14.00
CA ALA A 71 0.33 11.52 -13.48
C ALA A 71 1.53 11.90 -14.39
N ALA A 72 1.28 12.29 -15.66
CA ALA A 72 2.22 12.87 -16.62
C ALA A 72 2.98 14.15 -16.20
N GLY A 73 2.98 14.52 -14.92
CA GLY A 73 3.85 15.56 -14.36
C GLY A 73 5.09 15.03 -13.65
N GLN A 74 4.97 13.89 -12.95
CA GLN A 74 6.08 13.30 -12.20
C GLN A 74 6.56 12.06 -12.94
N VAL A 75 7.66 12.23 -13.65
CA VAL A 75 8.50 11.09 -14.00
C VAL A 75 9.35 10.85 -12.76
N SER A 76 9.18 9.71 -12.10
CA SER A 76 9.95 9.36 -10.90
C SER A 76 11.43 9.36 -11.23
N ASN A 77 12.26 9.84 -10.31
CA ASN A 77 13.71 9.88 -10.46
C ASN A 77 14.34 8.51 -10.17
N LEU A 78 13.98 7.53 -11.00
CA LEU A 78 14.40 6.15 -10.88
C LEU A 78 15.83 5.97 -11.40
N VAL A 79 16.70 5.46 -10.54
CA VAL A 79 18.11 5.19 -10.85
C VAL A 79 18.40 3.71 -10.66
N GLU A 80 18.82 3.05 -11.75
CA GLU A 80 19.23 1.65 -11.69
C GLU A 80 20.44 1.48 -10.78
N ARG A 81 20.31 0.63 -9.75
CA ARG A 81 21.42 0.19 -8.93
C ARG A 81 21.97 -1.13 -9.47
N THR A 82 23.28 -1.29 -9.45
CA THR A 82 23.97 -2.45 -10.02
C THR A 82 25.13 -2.91 -9.13
N GLY A 83 25.53 -4.18 -9.29
CA GLY A 83 26.60 -4.80 -8.50
C GLY A 83 26.33 -4.68 -7.00
N ALA A 84 27.34 -4.29 -6.22
CA ALA A 84 27.22 -4.17 -4.76
C ALA A 84 26.20 -3.13 -4.25
N ASN A 85 25.67 -2.25 -5.12
CA ASN A 85 24.61 -1.31 -4.74
C ASN A 85 23.20 -1.86 -5.04
N ASN A 86 23.09 -3.02 -5.70
CA ASN A 86 21.82 -3.71 -5.89
C ASN A 86 21.67 -4.72 -4.75
N PRO A 87 20.70 -4.55 -3.83
CA PRO A 87 20.52 -5.45 -2.69
C PRO A 87 20.09 -6.87 -3.11
N PHE A 88 19.68 -7.04 -4.37
CA PHE A 88 19.32 -8.31 -4.98
C PHE A 88 20.43 -8.92 -5.85
N ASP A 89 21.63 -8.33 -5.87
CA ASP A 89 22.75 -8.85 -6.67
C ASP A 89 23.13 -10.27 -6.25
N GLY A 90 23.36 -11.14 -7.24
CA GLY A 90 23.66 -12.56 -7.00
C GLY A 90 22.45 -13.44 -6.67
N ILE A 91 21.27 -12.87 -6.43
CA ILE A 91 20.03 -13.64 -6.35
C ILE A 91 19.62 -14.07 -7.76
N GLN A 92 19.94 -15.32 -8.10
CA GLN A 92 19.60 -15.88 -9.40
C GLN A 92 18.09 -16.07 -9.55
N GLN A 93 17.61 -15.87 -10.77
CA GLN A 93 16.24 -16.13 -11.12
C GLN A 93 16.05 -17.57 -11.60
N ASN A 94 15.39 -18.37 -10.79
CA ASN A 94 14.85 -19.68 -11.13
C ASN A 94 13.29 -19.68 -11.12
N SER A 95 12.65 -18.55 -10.78
CA SER A 95 11.19 -18.37 -10.76
C SER A 95 10.68 -17.30 -11.73
N THR A 96 9.43 -17.45 -12.15
CA THR A 96 8.69 -16.45 -12.93
C THR A 96 7.56 -15.79 -12.13
N LYS A 97 7.63 -15.78 -10.80
CA LYS A 97 6.59 -15.20 -9.94
C LYS A 97 7.11 -13.95 -9.24
N ARG A 98 6.23 -12.96 -9.08
CA ARG A 98 6.55 -11.70 -8.42
C ARG A 98 6.84 -11.96 -6.92
N PRO A 99 7.86 -11.31 -6.34
CA PRO A 99 8.09 -11.34 -4.90
C PRO A 99 6.98 -10.59 -4.17
N SER A 100 6.73 -11.04 -2.95
CA SER A 100 6.05 -10.24 -1.94
C SER A 100 7.09 -9.74 -0.95
N PHE A 101 6.86 -8.53 -0.44
CA PHE A 101 7.72 -7.89 0.54
C PHE A 101 6.91 -7.57 1.79
N VAL A 102 7.44 -7.90 2.96
CA VAL A 102 6.77 -7.71 4.26
C VAL A 102 7.83 -7.74 5.35
N ASP A 103 7.68 -6.94 6.40
CA ASP A 103 8.45 -7.06 7.63
C ASP A 103 7.90 -8.25 8.44
N ILE A 104 8.50 -9.45 8.28
CA ILE A 104 7.94 -10.69 8.83
C ILE A 104 8.46 -11.03 10.23
N ASP A 105 9.56 -10.42 10.62
CA ASP A 105 10.21 -10.62 11.91
C ASP A 105 10.23 -9.37 12.79
N GLY A 106 9.52 -8.32 12.37
CA GLY A 106 9.19 -7.14 13.16
C GLY A 106 10.39 -6.26 13.48
N ASP A 107 11.45 -6.32 12.68
CA ASP A 107 12.68 -5.55 12.89
C ASP A 107 12.65 -4.18 12.20
N GLY A 108 11.58 -3.91 11.45
CA GLY A 108 11.29 -2.64 10.80
C GLY A 108 11.84 -2.53 9.38
N ASP A 109 12.38 -3.61 8.80
CA ASP A 109 12.75 -3.66 7.39
C ASP A 109 12.02 -4.76 6.63
N LEU A 110 11.98 -4.63 5.29
CA LEU A 110 11.18 -5.52 4.45
C LEU A 110 11.96 -6.75 4.02
N ASP A 111 11.41 -7.91 4.33
CA ASP A 111 11.86 -9.21 3.84
C ASP A 111 11.27 -9.55 2.48
N MET A 112 11.90 -10.50 1.77
CA MET A 112 11.44 -10.94 0.45
C MET A 112 10.99 -12.39 0.43
N PHE A 113 9.75 -12.62 -0.03
CA PHE A 113 9.15 -13.93 -0.21
C PHE A 113 8.84 -14.21 -1.68
N ARG A 114 9.18 -15.40 -2.16
CA ARG A 114 8.98 -15.78 -3.58
C ARG A 114 8.46 -17.19 -3.74
N GLY A 115 7.36 -17.32 -4.46
CA GLY A 115 6.74 -18.60 -4.79
C GLY A 115 7.31 -19.25 -6.06
N PHE A 116 7.26 -20.57 -6.09
CA PHE A 116 7.66 -21.42 -7.21
C PHE A 116 6.53 -22.34 -7.64
N ASP A 117 6.20 -22.32 -8.93
CA ASP A 117 5.33 -23.32 -9.55
C ASP A 117 6.15 -24.52 -10.02
N GLY A 118 6.43 -25.45 -9.11
CA GLY A 118 6.90 -26.77 -9.53
C GLY A 118 5.83 -27.45 -10.41
N ALA A 119 6.23 -28.07 -11.52
CA ALA A 119 5.33 -28.95 -12.27
C ALA A 119 4.96 -30.14 -11.38
N GLY A 120 3.79 -30.09 -10.74
CA GLY A 120 3.29 -31.11 -9.83
C GLY A 120 3.66 -30.85 -8.36
N PRO A 121 3.99 -31.87 -7.55
CA PRO A 121 4.09 -31.78 -6.09
C PRO A 121 5.28 -30.96 -5.54
N SER A 122 5.92 -30.14 -6.38
CA SER A 122 7.26 -29.60 -6.19
C SER A 122 7.31 -28.07 -6.08
N GLY A 123 6.16 -27.40 -5.94
CA GLY A 123 6.16 -25.98 -5.60
C GLY A 123 6.64 -25.73 -4.16
N TYR A 124 7.22 -24.57 -3.93
CA TYR A 124 7.74 -24.12 -2.65
C TYR A 124 7.78 -22.59 -2.61
N MET A 125 8.01 -22.04 -1.43
CA MET A 125 8.32 -20.63 -1.25
C MET A 125 9.74 -20.50 -0.70
N GLU A 126 10.47 -19.52 -1.21
CA GLU A 126 11.73 -19.07 -0.63
C GLU A 126 11.50 -17.82 0.20
N TYR A 127 12.17 -17.76 1.35
CA TYR A 127 12.22 -16.61 2.25
C TYR A 127 13.66 -16.08 2.24
N TYR A 128 13.81 -14.80 1.93
CA TYR A 128 15.06 -14.06 2.03
C TYR A 128 14.91 -13.01 3.12
N GLU A 129 15.66 -13.19 4.19
CA GLU A 129 15.75 -12.23 5.30
C GLU A 129 16.59 -11.04 4.87
N ASN A 130 16.10 -9.84 5.09
CA ASN A 130 16.92 -8.65 4.98
C ASN A 130 17.78 -8.50 6.24
N THR A 131 18.94 -9.14 6.21
CA THR A 131 19.94 -9.07 7.31
C THR A 131 20.65 -7.70 7.43
N GLY A 132 20.18 -6.70 6.70
CA GLY A 132 20.77 -5.37 6.58
C GLY A 132 20.14 -4.39 7.55
N THR A 133 19.64 -3.28 7.00
CA THR A 133 18.80 -2.31 7.71
C THR A 133 17.78 -1.79 6.72
N VAL A 134 16.72 -1.13 7.20
CA VAL A 134 15.75 -0.43 6.36
C VAL A 134 16.38 0.43 5.26
N ASN A 135 17.45 1.21 5.52
CA ASN A 135 18.07 2.10 4.51
C ASN A 135 19.18 1.43 3.67
N ALA A 136 19.46 0.15 3.90
CA ALA A 136 20.57 -0.56 3.29
C ALA A 136 20.29 -2.07 3.30
N ALA A 137 19.32 -2.47 2.50
CA ALA A 137 18.86 -3.85 2.44
C ALA A 137 19.98 -4.83 2.02
N ASN A 138 19.99 -6.02 2.60
CA ASN A 138 20.92 -7.11 2.28
C ASN A 138 20.24 -8.47 2.46
N PHE A 139 19.74 -9.01 1.36
CA PHE A 139 18.92 -10.21 1.36
C PHE A 139 19.74 -11.51 1.40
N SER A 140 19.44 -12.35 2.39
CA SER A 140 20.05 -13.67 2.58
C SER A 140 18.99 -14.77 2.59
N LEU A 141 19.17 -15.82 1.79
CA LEU A 141 18.23 -16.95 1.74
C LEU A 141 18.20 -17.70 3.09
N VAL A 142 17.01 -17.78 3.69
CA VAL A 142 16.76 -18.57 4.90
C VAL A 142 16.37 -20.00 4.54
N GLN A 143 17.09 -20.98 5.09
CA GLN A 143 16.91 -22.40 4.77
C GLN A 143 16.45 -23.24 5.96
N GLY A 144 15.71 -24.32 5.65
CA GLY A 144 15.32 -25.33 6.63
C GLY A 144 14.42 -24.78 7.73
N ALA A 145 14.68 -25.18 8.98
CA ALA A 145 13.85 -24.83 10.14
C ALA A 145 13.88 -23.35 10.53
N GLY A 146 14.78 -22.53 9.95
CA GLY A 146 14.76 -21.08 10.11
C GLY A 146 13.68 -20.40 9.27
N ASN A 147 13.16 -21.07 8.24
CA ASN A 147 12.05 -20.57 7.45
C ASN A 147 10.74 -21.09 8.08
N SER A 148 10.00 -20.24 8.80
CA SER A 148 8.71 -20.59 9.42
C SER A 148 7.66 -21.05 8.40
N LEU A 149 7.83 -20.70 7.12
CA LEU A 149 7.00 -21.14 6.01
C LEU A 149 7.47 -22.46 5.35
N SER A 150 8.59 -23.04 5.81
CA SER A 150 9.13 -24.30 5.26
C SER A 150 8.18 -25.49 5.41
N GLY A 151 7.21 -25.43 6.32
CA GLY A 151 6.15 -26.41 6.49
C GLY A 151 5.12 -26.45 5.35
N PHE A 152 5.09 -25.42 4.50
CA PHE A 152 4.12 -25.28 3.40
C PHE A 152 4.61 -25.85 2.07
N GLN A 153 5.58 -26.76 2.13
CA GLN A 153 6.11 -27.47 0.98
C GLN A 153 5.25 -28.70 0.63
N GLY A 154 5.01 -28.92 -0.67
CA GLY A 154 4.35 -30.12 -1.19
C GLY A 154 3.00 -29.86 -1.87
N PRO A 155 2.47 -30.84 -2.63
CA PRO A 155 1.50 -30.66 -3.72
C PRO A 155 0.24 -29.87 -3.40
N GLN A 156 -0.22 -29.87 -2.15
CA GLN A 156 -1.50 -29.30 -1.73
C GLN A 156 -1.35 -28.04 -0.88
N ASN A 157 -0.12 -27.66 -0.48
CA ASN A 157 0.13 -26.60 0.49
C ASN A 157 0.92 -25.40 -0.09
N VAL A 158 1.23 -25.43 -1.39
CA VAL A 158 2.07 -24.40 -2.03
C VAL A 158 1.33 -23.07 -2.17
N ILE A 159 1.97 -22.01 -1.73
CA ILE A 159 1.61 -20.62 -2.03
C ILE A 159 2.52 -20.15 -3.17
N ALA A 160 2.00 -20.12 -4.39
CA ALA A 160 2.77 -19.64 -5.56
C ALA A 160 2.78 -18.10 -5.67
N TYR A 161 1.77 -17.46 -5.08
CA TYR A 161 1.56 -16.02 -5.07
C TYR A 161 1.22 -15.59 -3.63
N PRO A 162 2.23 -15.40 -2.77
CA PRO A 162 1.98 -14.95 -1.41
C PRO A 162 1.44 -13.52 -1.41
N SER A 163 0.40 -13.30 -0.61
CA SER A 163 -0.07 -11.98 -0.21
C SER A 163 -0.09 -11.97 1.30
N PHE A 164 0.74 -11.11 1.89
CA PHE A 164 0.76 -10.90 3.32
C PHE A 164 -0.23 -9.80 3.70
N VAL A 165 -0.91 -10.00 4.82
CA VAL A 165 -1.92 -9.07 5.35
C VAL A 165 -2.18 -9.39 6.81
N ASP A 166 -2.30 -8.38 7.66
CA ASP A 166 -2.84 -8.54 9.02
C ASP A 166 -4.38 -8.54 8.91
N ILE A 167 -4.97 -9.73 8.76
CA ILE A 167 -6.41 -9.88 8.43
C ILE A 167 -7.31 -9.96 9.68
N ASP A 168 -6.73 -10.25 10.84
CA ASP A 168 -7.42 -10.27 12.13
C ASP A 168 -6.99 -9.12 13.07
N ASN A 169 -6.15 -8.21 12.55
CA ASN A 169 -5.74 -6.96 13.18
C ASN A 169 -5.16 -7.21 14.58
N ASP A 170 -4.34 -8.25 14.70
CA ASP A 170 -3.60 -8.60 15.91
C ASP A 170 -2.18 -8.04 15.93
N GLY A 171 -1.78 -7.42 14.81
CA GLY A 171 -0.52 -6.71 14.62
C GLY A 171 0.55 -7.56 13.93
N ASP A 172 0.27 -8.83 13.63
CA ASP A 172 1.19 -9.67 12.88
C ASP A 172 0.66 -10.08 11.49
N MET A 173 1.59 -10.49 10.62
CA MET A 173 1.29 -10.66 9.20
C MET A 173 0.93 -12.10 8.88
N ASP A 174 -0.32 -12.30 8.48
CA ASP A 174 -0.80 -13.55 7.93
C ASP A 174 -0.42 -13.71 6.46
N VAL A 175 -0.52 -14.95 5.94
CA VAL A 175 -0.27 -15.21 4.52
C VAL A 175 -1.44 -15.91 3.84
N PHE A 176 -1.93 -15.27 2.79
CA PHE A 176 -2.82 -15.88 1.82
C PHE A 176 -2.03 -16.24 0.54
N GLY A 177 -2.55 -17.21 -0.19
CA GLY A 177 -2.25 -17.23 -1.62
C GLY A 177 -2.78 -18.44 -2.37
N GLY A 178 -2.70 -18.32 -3.69
CA GLY A 178 -3.20 -19.34 -4.59
C GLY A 178 -2.23 -20.49 -4.80
N ASN A 179 -2.77 -21.69 -4.81
CA ASN A 179 -2.09 -22.89 -5.29
C ASN A 179 -2.54 -23.23 -6.72
N TYR A 180 -1.58 -23.56 -7.58
CA TYR A 180 -1.83 -24.20 -8.87
C TYR A 180 -1.79 -25.72 -8.71
N VAL A 181 -2.89 -26.33 -8.31
CA VAL A 181 -3.08 -27.78 -8.43
C VAL A 181 -3.98 -28.04 -9.63
N PHE A 182 -3.50 -28.85 -10.58
CA PHE A 182 -4.30 -29.26 -11.74
C PHE A 182 -5.69 -29.74 -11.30
N ASN A 183 -6.74 -29.10 -11.82
CA ASN A 183 -8.16 -29.39 -11.55
C ASN A 183 -8.69 -29.10 -10.14
N THR A 184 -7.90 -28.52 -9.23
CA THR A 184 -8.41 -28.08 -7.92
C THR A 184 -7.71 -26.79 -7.54
N PRO A 185 -8.28 -25.64 -7.89
CA PRO A 185 -7.78 -24.42 -7.33
C PRO A 185 -8.05 -24.36 -5.83
N ILE A 186 -7.04 -23.95 -5.09
CA ILE A 186 -7.13 -23.78 -3.65
C ILE A 186 -6.53 -22.41 -3.36
N LEU A 187 -7.31 -21.55 -2.70
CA LEU A 187 -6.75 -20.42 -2.00
C LEU A 187 -6.45 -20.88 -0.58
N LYS A 188 -5.20 -20.74 -0.18
CA LYS A 188 -4.72 -21.09 1.15
C LYS A 188 -4.64 -19.84 2.00
N TYR A 189 -4.93 -20.03 3.28
CA TYR A 189 -4.78 -19.05 4.34
C TYR A 189 -3.98 -19.72 5.45
N TYR A 190 -2.90 -19.07 5.86
CA TYR A 190 -2.14 -19.46 7.03
C TYR A 190 -2.06 -18.28 7.99
N GLU A 191 -2.65 -18.49 9.16
CA GLU A 191 -2.67 -17.54 10.26
C GLU A 191 -1.35 -17.64 11.03
N ASN A 192 -0.69 -16.52 11.26
CA ASN A 192 0.45 -16.42 12.12
C ASN A 192 -0.02 -16.35 13.58
N THR A 193 -0.24 -17.52 14.16
CA THR A 193 -0.58 -17.66 15.60
C THR A 193 0.58 -17.35 16.56
N GLY A 194 1.68 -16.81 16.05
CA GLY A 194 2.93 -16.55 16.75
C GLY A 194 2.97 -15.14 17.33
N THR A 195 4.00 -14.40 16.95
CA THR A 195 4.14 -12.96 17.20
C THR A 195 4.83 -12.34 15.99
N THR A 196 4.77 -11.01 15.85
CA THR A 196 5.52 -10.26 14.84
C THR A 196 7.00 -10.63 14.76
N THR A 197 7.66 -10.91 15.89
CA THR A 197 9.11 -11.24 15.91
C THR A 197 9.45 -12.72 15.93
N ALA A 198 8.43 -13.59 15.94
CA ALA A 198 8.61 -15.03 15.99
C ALA A 198 7.40 -15.70 15.33
N PRO A 199 7.27 -15.58 13.99
CA PRO A 199 6.08 -16.02 13.30
C PRO A 199 5.92 -17.54 13.34
N SER A 200 4.69 -17.99 13.56
CA SER A 200 4.28 -19.40 13.67
C SER A 200 2.95 -19.62 12.94
N PHE A 201 3.07 -20.06 11.69
CA PHE A 201 1.94 -20.18 10.78
C PHE A 201 1.16 -21.51 10.92
N VAL A 202 -0.16 -21.42 10.91
CA VAL A 202 -1.11 -22.55 11.00
C VAL A 202 -2.07 -22.52 9.81
N ASP A 203 -2.30 -23.67 9.15
CA ASP A 203 -3.27 -23.78 8.04
C ASP A 203 -4.70 -23.59 8.57
N VAL A 204 -5.39 -22.55 8.08
CA VAL A 204 -6.79 -22.28 8.37
C VAL A 204 -7.62 -22.65 7.14
N SER A 205 -8.63 -23.49 7.35
CA SER A 205 -9.42 -24.08 6.26
C SER A 205 -10.90 -24.20 6.60
N GLY A 206 -11.74 -24.48 5.60
CA GLY A 206 -13.18 -24.55 5.78
C GLY A 206 -13.77 -23.18 6.11
N ALA A 207 -14.84 -23.19 6.91
CA ALA A 207 -15.55 -21.97 7.30
C ALA A 207 -14.72 -20.96 8.14
N ALA A 208 -13.55 -21.38 8.65
CA ALA A 208 -12.63 -20.48 9.36
C ALA A 208 -11.75 -19.67 8.41
N ASN A 209 -11.54 -20.13 7.17
CA ASN A 209 -10.89 -19.33 6.15
C ASN A 209 -11.96 -18.46 5.46
N PRO A 210 -11.92 -17.13 5.62
CA PRO A 210 -12.97 -16.23 5.16
C PRO A 210 -13.10 -16.21 3.62
N LEU A 211 -12.13 -16.77 2.90
CA LEU A 211 -12.13 -16.88 1.44
C LEU A 211 -12.35 -18.32 0.92
N ASP A 212 -12.54 -19.33 1.78
CA ASP A 212 -12.66 -20.75 1.38
C ASP A 212 -13.91 -21.02 0.53
N THR A 213 -15.06 -20.47 0.94
CA THR A 213 -16.33 -20.63 0.21
C THR A 213 -16.38 -19.87 -1.10
N ILE A 214 -15.56 -18.82 -1.22
CA ILE A 214 -15.47 -17.95 -2.39
C ILE A 214 -14.86 -18.71 -3.58
N VAL A 215 -13.81 -19.51 -3.35
CA VAL A 215 -13.13 -20.29 -4.40
C VAL A 215 -13.95 -21.47 -4.88
N SER A 216 -14.73 -22.10 -3.99
CA SER A 216 -15.60 -23.23 -4.32
C SER A 216 -16.68 -22.87 -5.35
N ALA A 217 -17.16 -21.62 -5.33
CA ALA A 217 -18.17 -21.12 -6.28
C ALA A 217 -17.62 -20.88 -7.71
N ILE A 218 -16.29 -20.85 -7.87
CA ILE A 218 -15.61 -20.49 -9.13
C ILE A 218 -15.05 -21.76 -9.82
N GLN A 219 -15.29 -22.95 -9.26
CA GLN A 219 -14.88 -24.22 -9.87
C GLN A 219 -15.62 -24.47 -11.20
N VAL A 220 -14.92 -24.23 -12.31
CA VAL A 220 -15.33 -24.70 -13.63
C VAL A 220 -14.59 -26.00 -13.90
N ASN A 221 -15.35 -27.11 -13.98
CA ASN A 221 -14.80 -28.45 -14.23
C ASN A 221 -13.86 -28.47 -15.44
N GLY A 222 -12.62 -28.94 -15.24
CA GLY A 222 -11.64 -29.14 -16.32
C GLY A 222 -10.89 -27.89 -16.77
N VAL A 223 -10.93 -26.81 -15.98
CA VAL A 223 -10.29 -25.53 -16.32
C VAL A 223 -9.17 -25.21 -15.32
N ASN A 224 -7.99 -24.88 -15.86
CA ASN A 224 -6.86 -24.40 -15.08
C ASN A 224 -7.16 -22.99 -14.55
N ASN A 225 -7.25 -22.84 -13.23
CA ASN A 225 -7.50 -21.55 -12.59
C ASN A 225 -6.28 -21.16 -11.73
N ASN A 226 -5.76 -19.96 -11.95
CA ASN A 226 -4.79 -19.33 -11.05
C ASN A 226 -5.58 -18.32 -10.21
N TYR A 227 -5.64 -18.48 -8.89
CA TYR A 227 -6.23 -17.47 -8.01
C TYR A 227 -5.10 -16.67 -7.40
N GLN A 228 -5.21 -15.35 -7.44
CA GLN A 228 -4.25 -14.46 -6.80
C GLN A 228 -5.03 -13.46 -5.96
N PRO A 229 -5.00 -13.59 -4.62
CA PRO A 229 -5.57 -12.59 -3.75
C PRO A 229 -4.63 -11.39 -3.68
N PHE A 230 -5.21 -10.20 -3.60
CA PHE A 230 -4.55 -8.95 -3.30
C PHE A 230 -5.41 -8.25 -2.24
N PHE A 231 -4.77 -7.78 -1.18
CA PHE A 231 -5.46 -7.08 -0.11
C PHE A 231 -5.11 -5.60 -0.14
N ALA A 232 -6.13 -4.78 0.09
CA ALA A 232 -6.02 -3.34 0.21
C ALA A 232 -7.32 -2.81 0.83
N ASP A 233 -7.22 -1.79 1.69
CA ASP A 233 -8.36 -1.01 2.18
C ASP A 233 -8.83 -0.06 1.06
N LEU A 234 -9.76 -0.52 0.21
CA LEU A 234 -10.16 0.21 -1.02
C LEU A 234 -11.31 1.18 -0.80
N ASP A 235 -12.09 1.00 0.27
CA ASP A 235 -13.14 1.94 0.67
C ASP A 235 -12.78 2.77 1.91
N HIS A 236 -11.55 2.60 2.41
CA HIS A 236 -10.90 3.44 3.40
C HIS A 236 -11.61 3.44 4.77
N ASP A 237 -12.24 2.31 5.11
CA ASP A 237 -12.98 2.10 6.34
C ASP A 237 -12.15 1.48 7.48
N GLY A 238 -10.91 1.09 7.15
CA GLY A 238 -9.90 0.59 8.08
C GLY A 238 -9.84 -0.93 8.17
N ASP A 239 -10.58 -1.66 7.36
CA ASP A 239 -10.38 -3.09 7.15
C ASP A 239 -9.86 -3.42 5.74
N GLN A 240 -9.36 -4.65 5.57
CA GLN A 240 -8.72 -5.06 4.32
C GLN A 240 -9.74 -5.72 3.40
N ASP A 241 -9.95 -5.14 2.23
CA ASP A 241 -10.72 -5.77 1.15
C ASP A 241 -9.87 -6.78 0.38
N CYS A 242 -10.53 -7.65 -0.40
CA CYS A 242 -9.85 -8.64 -1.22
C CYS A 242 -10.22 -8.53 -2.69
N LEU A 243 -9.21 -8.37 -3.54
CA LEU A 243 -9.31 -8.56 -4.99
C LEU A 243 -8.74 -9.92 -5.37
N ILE A 244 -9.51 -10.67 -6.14
CA ILE A 244 -9.08 -11.97 -6.65
C ILE A 244 -9.04 -11.91 -8.17
N SER A 245 -7.83 -12.05 -8.74
CA SER A 245 -7.67 -12.29 -10.17
C SER A 245 -7.70 -13.79 -10.46
N HIS A 246 -8.49 -14.20 -11.47
CA HIS A 246 -8.45 -15.56 -11.99
C HIS A 246 -8.66 -15.65 -13.49
N SER A 247 -8.02 -16.63 -14.14
CA SER A 247 -8.24 -16.92 -15.56
C SER A 247 -8.97 -18.24 -15.74
N THR A 248 -9.98 -18.29 -16.59
CA THR A 248 -10.58 -19.54 -17.06
C THR A 248 -10.10 -19.85 -18.48
N TYR A 249 -9.64 -21.07 -18.71
CA TYR A 249 -9.29 -21.62 -20.02
C TYR A 249 -10.46 -22.37 -20.67
N ASP A 250 -10.87 -21.93 -21.86
CA ASP A 250 -11.80 -22.68 -22.71
C ASP A 250 -11.01 -23.57 -23.68
N ALA A 251 -11.02 -24.88 -23.41
CA ALA A 251 -10.33 -25.87 -24.23
C ALA A 251 -10.88 -26.00 -25.66
N SER A 252 -12.11 -25.55 -25.92
CA SER A 252 -12.72 -25.63 -27.26
C SER A 252 -12.23 -24.51 -28.19
N THR A 253 -11.96 -23.33 -27.63
CA THR A 253 -11.51 -22.14 -28.35
C THR A 253 -10.03 -21.83 -28.13
N TYR A 254 -9.37 -22.56 -27.23
CA TYR A 254 -8.01 -22.29 -26.74
C TYR A 254 -7.87 -20.85 -26.17
N ALA A 255 -8.98 -20.27 -25.70
CA ALA A 255 -9.02 -18.92 -25.17
C ALA A 255 -8.89 -18.92 -23.65
N TYR A 256 -8.27 -17.86 -23.13
CA TYR A 256 -8.31 -17.55 -21.69
C TYR A 256 -9.19 -16.33 -21.48
N THR A 257 -10.02 -16.37 -20.46
CA THR A 257 -10.82 -15.23 -20.00
C THR A 257 -10.34 -14.86 -18.62
N LEU A 258 -9.80 -13.66 -18.48
CA LEU A 258 -9.51 -13.08 -17.17
C LEU A 258 -10.82 -12.63 -16.52
N THR A 259 -10.90 -12.82 -15.21
CA THR A 259 -11.96 -12.29 -14.35
C THR A 259 -11.33 -11.72 -13.10
N ILE A 260 -11.69 -10.48 -12.77
CA ILE A 260 -11.35 -9.78 -11.55
C ILE A 260 -12.60 -9.71 -10.70
N ARG A 261 -12.51 -10.28 -9.50
CA ARG A 261 -13.58 -10.23 -8.51
C ARG A 261 -13.14 -9.39 -7.33
N TYR A 262 -14.02 -8.50 -6.90
CA TYR A 262 -13.83 -7.64 -5.75
C TYR A 262 -14.72 -8.12 -4.62
N TYR A 263 -14.13 -8.32 -3.45
CA TYR A 263 -14.81 -8.69 -2.23
C TYR A 263 -14.56 -7.60 -1.20
N GLU A 264 -15.61 -6.86 -0.88
CA GLU A 264 -15.58 -5.88 0.19
C GLU A 264 -15.65 -6.61 1.52
N ASN A 265 -14.78 -6.27 2.45
CA ASN A 265 -14.90 -6.76 3.80
C ASN A 265 -16.00 -5.95 4.51
N THR A 266 -17.13 -6.61 4.76
CA THR A 266 -18.29 -5.99 5.44
C THR A 266 -18.31 -6.32 6.93
N GLY A 267 -17.25 -6.96 7.41
CA GLY A 267 -17.08 -7.40 8.78
C GLY A 267 -16.47 -6.30 9.63
N THR A 268 -15.34 -6.61 10.23
CA THR A 268 -14.50 -5.64 10.94
C THR A 268 -13.05 -5.94 10.61
N ALA A 269 -12.15 -5.00 10.93
CA ALA A 269 -10.71 -5.21 10.82
C ALA A 269 -10.19 -6.48 11.53
N SER A 270 -10.86 -6.94 12.60
CA SER A 270 -10.45 -8.16 13.32
C SER A 270 -11.23 -9.42 12.98
N VAL A 271 -12.30 -9.31 12.19
CA VAL A 271 -13.13 -10.46 11.81
C VAL A 271 -13.65 -10.18 10.41
N ALA A 272 -12.92 -10.65 9.41
CA ALA A 272 -13.25 -10.43 8.02
C ALA A 272 -14.54 -11.15 7.61
N ASN A 273 -15.41 -10.45 6.87
CA ASN A 273 -16.58 -11.00 6.19
C ASN A 273 -16.67 -10.48 4.76
N PHE A 274 -16.13 -11.26 3.83
CA PHE A 274 -16.02 -10.87 2.42
C PHE A 274 -17.33 -11.06 1.65
N GLU A 275 -17.86 -9.95 1.12
CA GLU A 275 -19.03 -9.94 0.23
C GLU A 275 -18.64 -9.51 -1.19
N GLU A 276 -18.99 -10.33 -2.19
CA GLU A 276 -18.69 -10.02 -3.59
C GLU A 276 -19.47 -8.79 -4.06
N ARG A 277 -18.75 -7.80 -4.57
CA ARG A 277 -19.31 -6.66 -5.29
C ARG A 277 -19.20 -6.91 -6.79
N THR A 278 -20.24 -6.54 -7.54
CA THR A 278 -20.34 -6.83 -8.98
C THR A 278 -20.80 -5.62 -9.79
N GLY A 279 -20.57 -5.64 -11.09
CA GLY A 279 -20.95 -4.54 -11.98
C GLY A 279 -20.29 -3.23 -11.56
N ALA A 280 -21.06 -2.15 -11.50
CA ALA A 280 -20.55 -0.83 -11.10
C ALA A 280 -20.04 -0.74 -9.64
N ALA A 281 -20.34 -1.73 -8.79
CA ALA A 281 -19.80 -1.79 -7.43
C ALA A 281 -18.43 -2.48 -7.37
N ASN A 282 -18.01 -3.18 -8.43
CA ASN A 282 -16.64 -3.66 -8.57
C ASN A 282 -15.83 -2.58 -9.31
N PRO A 283 -14.86 -1.92 -8.64
CA PRO A 283 -14.10 -0.83 -9.24
C PRO A 283 -13.24 -1.30 -10.42
N PHE A 284 -13.01 -2.61 -10.58
CA PHE A 284 -12.27 -3.23 -11.67
C PHE A 284 -13.15 -4.01 -12.67
N ASP A 285 -14.48 -3.85 -12.62
CA ASP A 285 -15.38 -4.59 -13.53
C ASP A 285 -15.11 -4.27 -15.01
N PHE A 286 -14.58 -3.08 -15.31
CA PHE A 286 -14.18 -2.69 -16.66
C PHE A 286 -13.09 -3.59 -17.27
N MET A 287 -12.33 -4.31 -16.44
CA MET A 287 -11.34 -5.30 -16.88
C MET A 287 -11.97 -6.65 -17.24
N ASN A 288 -13.22 -6.90 -16.81
CA ASN A 288 -13.96 -8.12 -17.13
C ASN A 288 -14.56 -8.03 -18.55
N GLY A 289 -14.43 -9.10 -19.34
CA GLY A 289 -15.17 -9.25 -20.61
C GLY A 289 -14.53 -8.62 -21.86
N ALA A 290 -13.30 -8.11 -21.79
CA ALA A 290 -12.58 -7.64 -22.97
C ALA A 290 -12.23 -8.81 -23.92
N SER A 291 -13.01 -8.95 -24.99
CA SER A 291 -12.64 -9.81 -26.12
C SER A 291 -11.55 -9.12 -26.95
N ALA A 292 -10.30 -9.58 -26.78
CA ALA A 292 -9.18 -9.42 -27.70
C ALA A 292 -8.88 -8.00 -28.22
N SER A 293 -8.14 -7.23 -27.41
CA SER A 293 -7.11 -6.26 -27.89
C SER A 293 -6.14 -5.85 -26.77
N ILE A 294 -6.51 -6.07 -25.50
CA ILE A 294 -5.64 -6.14 -24.32
C ILE A 294 -5.99 -7.43 -23.59
N SER A 295 -5.67 -8.58 -24.19
CA SER A 295 -5.95 -9.88 -23.56
C SER A 295 -5.07 -10.02 -22.31
N HIS A 296 -5.56 -9.51 -21.19
CA HIS A 296 -4.93 -9.68 -19.90
C HIS A 296 -4.76 -11.19 -19.67
N GLY A 297 -3.52 -11.62 -19.53
CA GLY A 297 -3.14 -13.02 -19.67
C GLY A 297 -3.65 -14.00 -18.64
N LYS A 298 -2.96 -15.14 -18.56
CA LYS A 298 -3.29 -16.23 -17.62
C LYS A 298 -3.30 -15.75 -16.15
N SER A 299 -2.65 -14.64 -15.86
CA SER A 299 -2.54 -14.06 -14.53
C SER A 299 -2.26 -12.56 -14.63
N VAL A 300 -2.98 -11.77 -13.85
CA VAL A 300 -2.62 -10.38 -13.52
C VAL A 300 -2.27 -10.27 -12.06
N SER A 301 -1.26 -9.46 -11.77
CA SER A 301 -0.94 -9.02 -10.43
C SER A 301 -1.37 -7.58 -10.25
N PHE A 302 -1.93 -7.28 -9.07
CA PHE A 302 -2.23 -5.93 -8.63
C PHE A 302 -1.22 -5.44 -7.59
N GLN A 303 -0.99 -4.14 -7.58
CA GLN A 303 -0.30 -3.39 -6.54
C GLN A 303 -1.02 -2.10 -6.32
N PHE A 304 -1.11 -1.69 -5.07
CA PHE A 304 -1.76 -0.47 -4.67
C PHE A 304 -0.74 0.43 -4.00
N ALA A 305 -0.63 1.66 -4.48
CA ALA A 305 0.26 2.66 -3.93
C ALA A 305 -0.25 4.06 -4.27
N ASP A 306 -0.09 5.00 -3.35
CA ASP A 306 -0.38 6.42 -3.57
C ASP A 306 0.76 7.06 -4.36
N MET A 307 0.77 6.83 -5.66
CA MET A 307 1.93 7.16 -6.50
C MET A 307 1.99 8.61 -6.94
N ASP A 308 0.86 9.30 -6.97
CA ASP A 308 0.82 10.74 -7.22
C ASP A 308 0.81 11.59 -5.93
N GLN A 309 0.92 10.93 -4.78
CA GLN A 309 0.97 11.48 -3.42
C GLN A 309 -0.24 12.36 -3.10
N ASP A 310 -1.41 11.96 -3.59
CA ASP A 310 -2.66 12.67 -3.38
C ASP A 310 -3.60 11.99 -2.38
N GLY A 311 -3.08 10.96 -1.72
CA GLY A 311 -3.64 10.36 -0.51
C GLY A 311 -4.68 9.29 -0.80
N ASP A 312 -4.88 8.89 -2.06
CA ASP A 312 -5.62 7.69 -2.43
C ASP A 312 -4.73 6.65 -3.11
N GLN A 313 -5.15 5.39 -3.07
CA GLN A 313 -4.41 4.31 -3.68
C GLN A 313 -4.68 4.26 -5.17
N ASP A 314 -3.63 4.30 -5.97
CA ASP A 314 -3.66 3.96 -7.39
C ASP A 314 -3.44 2.46 -7.60
N ALA A 315 -3.82 1.95 -8.77
CA ALA A 315 -3.65 0.54 -9.12
C ALA A 315 -2.63 0.34 -10.24
N PHE A 316 -1.69 -0.56 -9.99
CA PHE A 316 -0.71 -1.04 -10.96
C PHE A 316 -1.00 -2.48 -11.31
N VAL A 317 -1.14 -2.75 -12.60
CA VAL A 317 -1.53 -4.05 -13.11
C VAL A 317 -0.48 -4.56 -14.07
N ASN A 318 0.13 -5.71 -13.76
CA ASN A 318 1.07 -6.37 -14.64
C ASN A 318 0.61 -7.78 -14.98
N GLY A 319 0.93 -8.24 -16.19
CA GLY A 319 0.63 -9.60 -16.59
C GLY A 319 1.29 -10.05 -17.89
N SER A 320 1.08 -11.31 -18.24
CA SER A 320 1.64 -11.90 -19.46
C SER A 320 0.71 -12.93 -20.11
N PHE A 321 0.60 -12.88 -21.44
CA PHE A 321 -0.20 -13.77 -22.25
C PHE A 321 0.45 -14.11 -23.59
N GLN A 322 0.70 -15.40 -23.85
CA GLN A 322 1.18 -15.87 -25.16
C GLN A 322 2.38 -15.08 -25.74
N GLY A 323 3.29 -14.61 -24.87
CA GLY A 323 4.45 -13.78 -25.26
C GLY A 323 4.20 -12.28 -25.24
N ASN A 324 2.94 -11.82 -25.22
CA ASN A 324 2.59 -10.44 -24.93
C ASN A 324 2.69 -10.19 -23.43
N LYS A 325 3.29 -9.06 -23.05
CA LYS A 325 3.50 -8.66 -21.67
C LYS A 325 3.04 -7.22 -21.54
N TYR A 326 2.41 -6.88 -20.44
CA TYR A 326 1.86 -5.55 -20.22
C TYR A 326 2.04 -5.15 -18.75
N PHE A 327 2.19 -3.85 -18.59
CA PHE A 327 2.15 -3.11 -17.34
C PHE A 327 1.21 -1.93 -17.60
N GLU A 328 0.21 -1.77 -16.75
CA GLU A 328 -0.82 -0.76 -16.87
C GLU A 328 -0.93 -0.03 -15.54
N TYR A 329 -1.03 1.29 -15.61
CA TYR A 329 -1.26 2.15 -14.47
C TYR A 329 -2.67 2.72 -14.55
N TYR A 330 -3.36 2.66 -13.42
CA TYR A 330 -4.71 3.15 -13.25
C TYR A 330 -4.73 4.14 -12.09
N GLU A 331 -4.89 5.41 -12.44
CA GLU A 331 -5.01 6.51 -11.47
C GLU A 331 -6.39 6.45 -10.81
N ASN A 332 -6.45 6.58 -9.48
CA ASN A 332 -7.69 6.72 -8.76
C ASN A 332 -8.19 8.17 -8.87
N THR A 333 -8.98 8.40 -9.91
CA THR A 333 -9.67 9.69 -10.13
C THR A 333 -10.94 9.84 -9.29
N GLY A 334 -11.21 8.91 -8.38
CA GLY A 334 -12.36 8.90 -7.50
C GLY A 334 -12.10 9.63 -6.19
N THR A 335 -12.53 9.02 -5.10
CA THR A 335 -12.15 9.41 -3.73
C THR A 335 -11.56 8.21 -3.02
N VAL A 336 -10.80 8.44 -1.95
CA VAL A 336 -10.32 7.39 -1.04
C VAL A 336 -11.39 6.34 -0.68
N THR A 337 -12.64 6.74 -0.45
CA THR A 337 -13.73 5.83 -0.02
C THR A 337 -14.62 5.34 -1.17
N THR A 338 -14.35 5.74 -2.40
CA THR A 338 -15.15 5.37 -3.59
C THR A 338 -14.24 5.49 -4.80
N PRO A 339 -13.33 4.52 -4.99
CA PRO A 339 -12.29 4.61 -5.99
C PRO A 339 -12.87 4.54 -7.40
N VAL A 340 -12.27 5.30 -8.31
CA VAL A 340 -12.59 5.28 -9.75
C VAL A 340 -11.30 5.23 -10.55
N PHE A 341 -10.93 4.02 -10.94
CA PHE A 341 -9.69 3.73 -11.66
C PHE A 341 -9.79 4.07 -13.14
N VAL A 342 -8.90 4.94 -13.61
CA VAL A 342 -8.82 5.36 -15.02
C VAL A 342 -7.45 5.01 -15.58
N HIS A 343 -7.45 4.22 -16.67
CA HIS A 343 -6.20 3.84 -17.34
C HIS A 343 -5.44 5.07 -17.83
N ASN A 344 -4.19 5.18 -17.44
CA ASN A 344 -3.32 6.29 -17.80
C ASN A 344 -2.13 5.77 -18.62
N MET A 345 -1.95 6.31 -19.84
CA MET A 345 -0.93 5.86 -20.80
C MET A 345 0.46 6.42 -20.51
N ILE A 346 0.57 7.35 -19.57
CA ILE A 346 1.84 7.91 -19.10
C ILE A 346 1.98 7.45 -17.65
N THR A 347 3.09 6.81 -17.34
CA THR A 347 3.35 6.24 -16.02
C THR A 347 4.51 6.97 -15.35
N PRO A 348 4.54 7.07 -14.01
CA PRO A 348 5.71 7.57 -13.29
C PRO A 348 6.98 6.77 -13.59
N LEU A 349 6.81 5.53 -14.07
CA LEU A 349 7.88 4.60 -14.43
C LEU A 349 8.42 4.78 -15.86
N ASP A 350 7.91 5.76 -16.63
CA ASP A 350 8.33 6.02 -18.01
C ASP A 350 9.84 6.41 -18.13
N SER A 351 10.51 6.74 -17.02
CA SER A 351 11.97 6.90 -16.95
C SER A 351 12.74 5.59 -17.09
N ILE A 352 12.13 4.45 -16.76
CA ILE A 352 12.76 3.14 -16.91
C ILE A 352 12.86 2.80 -18.39
N THR A 353 14.06 2.95 -18.93
CA THR A 353 14.35 2.60 -20.32
C THR A 353 14.68 1.11 -20.41
N VAL A 354 13.66 0.24 -20.49
CA VAL A 354 13.90 -1.18 -20.78
C VAL A 354 14.26 -1.37 -22.25
N SER A 355 15.37 -2.08 -22.52
CA SER A 355 15.84 -2.37 -23.88
C SER A 355 14.81 -3.15 -24.70
N ASN A 356 13.89 -3.87 -24.04
CA ASN A 356 12.67 -4.42 -24.61
C ASN A 356 11.52 -4.16 -23.63
N SER A 357 10.40 -3.63 -24.11
CA SER A 357 9.13 -3.54 -23.34
C SER A 357 8.61 -4.90 -22.84
N HIS A 358 9.24 -5.99 -23.26
CA HIS A 358 8.93 -7.37 -22.89
C HIS A 358 9.63 -7.83 -21.59
N ASP A 359 10.36 -6.99 -20.86
CA ASP A 359 11.06 -7.38 -19.62
C ASP A 359 10.37 -6.89 -18.34
N LEU A 360 9.23 -6.20 -18.42
CA LEU A 360 8.51 -5.59 -17.28
C LEU A 360 7.34 -6.43 -16.71
N TYR A 361 7.31 -7.74 -16.98
CA TYR A 361 6.15 -8.60 -16.68
C TYR A 361 6.01 -9.02 -15.21
N GLN A 362 6.99 -8.68 -14.37
CA GLN A 362 7.05 -9.00 -12.94
C GLN A 362 7.65 -7.81 -12.19
N LEU A 363 7.04 -6.65 -12.39
CA LEU A 363 7.39 -5.46 -11.66
C LEU A 363 6.86 -5.59 -10.21
N ALA A 364 7.66 -5.24 -9.23
CA ALA A 364 7.26 -4.99 -7.86
C ALA A 364 7.59 -3.53 -7.53
N LEU A 365 6.59 -2.83 -7.01
CA LEU A 365 6.67 -1.55 -6.36
C LEU A 365 6.79 -1.82 -4.87
N VAL A 366 7.82 -1.26 -4.26
CA VAL A 366 8.14 -1.48 -2.85
C VAL A 366 9.10 -0.38 -2.40
N ASP A 367 8.91 0.14 -1.20
CA ASP A 367 9.85 1.07 -0.55
C ASP A 367 10.96 0.25 0.12
N ILE A 368 12.08 -0.01 -0.58
CA ILE A 368 13.14 -0.91 -0.07
C ILE A 368 14.09 -0.19 0.87
N ASP A 369 14.27 1.13 0.72
CA ASP A 369 15.16 1.92 1.56
C ASP A 369 14.45 2.68 2.70
N GLY A 370 13.12 2.60 2.77
CA GLY A 370 12.28 3.15 3.84
C GLY A 370 12.14 4.67 3.79
N ASP A 371 12.35 5.29 2.63
CA ASP A 371 12.30 6.74 2.47
C ASP A 371 10.89 7.27 2.14
N GLY A 372 9.92 6.36 2.02
CA GLY A 372 8.50 6.63 1.80
C GLY A 372 8.12 6.76 0.33
N ASP A 373 9.07 6.63 -0.59
CA ASP A 373 8.80 6.54 -2.02
C ASP A 373 8.76 5.06 -2.48
N GLN A 374 8.19 4.78 -3.66
CA GLN A 374 8.16 3.41 -4.18
C GLN A 374 9.32 3.19 -5.14
N ASP A 375 10.20 2.25 -4.80
CA ASP A 375 11.20 1.72 -5.70
C ASP A 375 10.58 0.73 -6.70
N VAL A 376 11.35 0.44 -7.74
CA VAL A 376 10.94 -0.51 -8.77
C VAL A 376 11.92 -1.66 -8.87
N LEU A 377 11.41 -2.86 -8.66
CA LEU A 377 12.10 -4.11 -8.95
C LEU A 377 11.46 -4.79 -10.14
N HIS A 378 12.26 -5.28 -11.10
CA HIS A 378 11.75 -6.18 -12.13
C HIS A 378 12.76 -7.26 -12.50
N TYR A 379 12.25 -8.38 -13.00
CA TYR A 379 13.07 -9.50 -13.43
C TYR A 379 13.52 -9.35 -14.88
N ASN A 380 14.83 -9.43 -15.10
CA ASN A 380 15.41 -9.43 -16.43
C ASN A 380 15.62 -10.88 -16.92
N GLY A 381 14.55 -11.45 -17.49
CA GLY A 381 14.60 -12.78 -18.09
C GLY A 381 14.61 -13.90 -17.05
N ASN A 382 15.71 -14.65 -16.99
CA ASN A 382 16.07 -15.65 -15.96
C ASN A 382 17.50 -15.37 -15.44
N ILE A 383 17.97 -14.11 -15.56
CA ILE A 383 19.38 -13.77 -15.38
C ILE A 383 19.59 -13.14 -14.00
N ASP A 384 18.95 -12.00 -13.78
CA ASP A 384 19.13 -11.17 -12.60
C ASP A 384 17.86 -10.38 -12.28
N ILE A 385 17.83 -9.87 -11.04
CA ILE A 385 16.87 -8.88 -10.59
C ILE A 385 17.46 -7.49 -10.85
N ARG A 386 16.72 -6.65 -11.56
CA ARG A 386 17.03 -5.24 -11.77
C ARG A 386 16.28 -4.42 -10.72
N PHE A 387 17.01 -3.52 -10.09
CA PHE A 387 16.50 -2.64 -9.05
C PHE A 387 16.72 -1.19 -9.47
N TYR A 388 15.65 -0.41 -9.43
CA TYR A 388 15.64 1.02 -9.68
C TYR A 388 15.19 1.70 -8.40
N GLU A 389 16.14 2.33 -7.73
CA GLU A 389 15.86 3.13 -6.54
C GLU A 389 15.22 4.43 -7.00
N ASN A 390 14.09 4.78 -6.41
CA ASN A 390 13.50 6.08 -6.60
C ASN A 390 14.19 7.05 -5.63
N LEU A 391 14.61 8.19 -6.17
CA LEU A 391 15.37 9.19 -5.41
C LEU A 391 14.53 10.45 -5.18
N ASP A 392 13.22 10.31 -5.32
CA ASP A 392 12.29 11.41 -5.12
C ASP A 392 12.13 11.57 -3.62
N ILE A 393 12.66 12.66 -3.07
CA ILE A 393 12.52 12.94 -1.63
C ILE A 393 11.03 13.06 -1.30
N THR A 394 10.45 11.98 -0.80
CA THR A 394 9.13 11.98 -0.19
C THR A 394 9.32 12.62 1.16
N VAL A 395 9.07 13.93 1.21
CA VAL A 395 8.86 14.58 2.50
C VAL A 395 7.50 14.10 2.97
N GLY A 396 7.47 12.86 3.48
CA GLY A 396 6.40 12.38 4.30
C GLY A 396 6.14 13.49 5.30
N ILE A 397 4.94 14.05 5.25
CA ILE A 397 4.39 14.51 6.51
C ILE A 397 4.25 13.18 7.21
N ASP A 398 5.22 12.81 8.05
CA ASP A 398 5.07 11.68 8.95
C ASP A 398 3.63 11.77 9.41
N ARG A 399 2.82 10.76 9.09
CA ARG A 399 1.62 10.53 9.88
C ARG A 399 2.21 10.53 11.27
N VAL A 400 2.00 11.63 12.00
CA VAL A 400 2.13 11.62 13.43
C VAL A 400 1.13 10.55 13.76
N GLU A 401 1.62 9.32 13.95
CA GLU A 401 0.88 8.33 14.67
C GLU A 401 0.45 9.11 15.90
N GLN A 402 -0.84 9.42 15.95
CA GLN A 402 -1.43 9.72 17.23
C GLN A 402 -1.35 8.39 17.95
N THR A 403 -0.18 8.08 18.51
CA THR A 403 -0.08 7.25 19.67
C THR A 403 -1.14 7.83 20.59
N SER A 404 -2.18 7.04 20.80
CA SER A 404 -3.42 7.45 21.42
C SER A 404 -3.16 7.62 22.91
N PHE A 405 -2.39 8.65 23.26
CA PHE A 405 -1.97 8.90 24.62
C PHE A 405 -3.17 9.40 25.42
N SER A 406 -3.64 8.56 26.34
CA SER A 406 -4.77 8.89 27.19
C SER A 406 -4.29 9.72 28.40
N ILE A 407 -4.91 10.88 28.60
CA ILE A 407 -4.73 11.73 29.77
C ILE A 407 -6.08 11.81 30.46
N SER A 408 -6.15 11.40 31.71
CA SER A 408 -7.40 11.33 32.47
C SER A 408 -7.18 11.74 33.93
N PRO A 409 -8.22 12.16 34.67
CA PRO A 409 -9.55 12.48 34.17
C PRO A 409 -9.55 13.80 33.39
N ASN A 410 -10.44 13.93 32.40
CA ASN A 410 -10.72 15.20 31.73
C ASN A 410 -12.25 15.33 31.56
N PRO A 411 -12.94 16.13 32.38
CA PRO A 411 -12.42 17.18 33.27
C PRO A 411 -11.64 16.66 34.51
N THR A 412 -10.66 17.43 35.00
CA THR A 412 -9.86 17.13 36.20
C THR A 412 -10.14 18.11 37.34
N THR A 413 -9.97 17.66 38.59
CA THR A 413 -9.98 18.48 39.81
C THR A 413 -8.61 19.05 40.17
N GLY A 414 -7.58 18.83 39.35
CA GLY A 414 -6.22 19.32 39.59
C GLY A 414 -5.13 18.26 39.38
N THR A 415 -5.46 16.99 39.20
CA THR A 415 -4.48 15.92 38.96
C THR A 415 -4.73 15.27 37.61
N LEU A 416 -3.68 15.06 36.83
CA LEU A 416 -3.73 14.28 35.58
C LEU A 416 -2.92 13.00 35.77
N SER A 417 -3.49 11.88 35.35
CA SER A 417 -2.86 10.57 35.29
C SER A 417 -2.65 10.17 33.82
N PHE A 418 -1.57 9.43 33.61
CA PHE A 418 -1.10 8.94 32.32
C PHE A 418 -1.16 7.42 32.27
N GLU A 419 -1.44 6.86 31.10
CA GLU A 419 -1.51 5.40 30.92
C GLU A 419 -0.17 4.70 31.18
N LYS A 420 0.94 5.35 30.81
CA LYS A 420 2.32 4.92 31.06
C LYS A 420 3.11 6.08 31.66
N ALA A 421 4.16 5.76 32.43
CA ALA A 421 5.06 6.76 33.00
C ALA A 421 5.80 7.55 31.90
N ILE A 422 5.89 8.88 32.05
CA ILE A 422 6.47 9.77 31.04
C ILE A 422 7.70 10.50 31.59
N SER A 423 8.71 10.63 30.74
CA SER A 423 9.79 11.60 30.89
C SER A 423 9.73 12.65 29.79
N GLY A 424 9.86 13.93 30.15
CA GLY A 424 9.77 15.03 29.19
C GLY A 424 9.36 16.34 29.83
N ARG A 425 9.16 17.39 29.04
CA ARG A 425 8.70 18.70 29.53
C ARG A 425 7.19 18.83 29.33
N LEU A 426 6.45 18.97 30.43
CA LEU A 426 5.04 19.31 30.40
C LEU A 426 4.86 20.83 30.50
N THR A 427 4.09 21.40 29.57
CA THR A 427 3.75 22.83 29.52
C THR A 427 2.25 23.01 29.37
N VAL A 428 1.66 23.93 30.15
CA VAL A 428 0.24 24.29 30.08
C VAL A 428 0.08 25.66 29.47
N TYR A 429 -0.79 25.75 28.46
CA TYR A 429 -1.11 26.95 27.70
C TYR A 429 -2.56 27.39 27.90
N THR A 430 -2.79 28.69 27.84
CA THR A 430 -4.12 29.26 27.59
C THR A 430 -4.59 28.96 26.16
N LEU A 431 -5.87 29.20 25.88
CA LEU A 431 -6.46 29.02 24.54
C LEU A 431 -5.88 29.95 23.47
N ASP A 432 -5.30 31.09 23.85
CA ASP A 432 -4.58 32.02 22.97
C ASP A 432 -3.06 31.69 22.85
N GLY A 433 -2.61 30.57 23.43
CA GLY A 433 -1.25 30.05 23.26
C GLY A 433 -0.20 30.63 24.22
N LYS A 434 -0.61 31.32 25.28
CA LYS A 434 0.31 31.83 26.31
C LYS A 434 0.67 30.73 27.30
N GLU A 435 1.96 30.53 27.55
CA GLU A 435 2.46 29.62 28.59
C GLU A 435 2.04 30.11 29.98
N LEU A 436 1.39 29.24 30.74
CA LEU A 436 0.97 29.49 32.13
C LEU A 436 1.90 28.80 33.12
N TRP A 437 2.31 27.59 32.81
CA TRP A 437 3.06 26.74 33.72
C TRP A 437 3.83 25.68 32.95
N ALA A 438 5.03 25.31 33.42
CA ALA A 438 5.81 24.23 32.83
C ALA A 438 6.62 23.50 33.91
N ARG A 439 6.86 22.21 33.69
CA ARG A 439 7.66 21.35 34.56
C ARG A 439 8.27 20.18 33.77
N ASP A 440 9.47 19.77 34.16
CA ASP A 440 10.07 18.53 33.67
C ASP A 440 9.58 17.32 34.48
N LEU A 441 9.21 16.26 33.78
CA LEU A 441 8.76 14.95 34.27
C LEU A 441 9.91 13.95 34.16
N LYS A 442 10.03 13.08 35.16
CA LYS A 442 11.04 12.00 35.22
C LYS A 442 10.36 10.68 35.56
N GLU A 443 9.89 9.98 34.53
CA GLU A 443 9.13 8.73 34.63
C GLU A 443 7.93 8.86 35.59
N GLU A 444 7.16 9.94 35.44
CA GLU A 444 5.99 10.20 36.26
C GLU A 444 4.73 9.69 35.55
N GLN A 445 3.87 8.99 36.29
CA GLN A 445 2.58 8.51 35.79
C GLN A 445 1.42 9.45 36.19
N GLU A 446 1.67 10.41 37.08
CA GLU A 446 0.70 11.42 37.48
C GLU A 446 1.36 12.79 37.67
N VAL A 447 0.62 13.86 37.41
CA VAL A 447 1.06 15.24 37.60
C VAL A 447 -0.02 16.06 38.28
N ASP A 448 0.40 16.79 39.31
CA ASP A 448 -0.44 17.77 39.99
C ASP A 448 -0.35 19.14 39.29
N LEU A 449 -1.52 19.68 38.98
CA LEU A 449 -1.77 20.99 38.39
C LEU A 449 -2.39 21.96 39.42
N GLU A 450 -2.24 21.70 40.72
CA GLU A 450 -2.68 22.60 41.80
C GLU A 450 -2.33 24.09 41.56
N PRO A 451 -1.15 24.46 41.02
CA PRO A 451 -0.82 25.87 40.73
C PRO A 451 -1.71 26.55 39.68
N ILE A 452 -2.49 25.78 38.91
CA ILE A 452 -3.31 26.26 37.80
C ILE A 452 -4.76 26.44 38.28
N GLY A 453 -5.34 27.60 37.98
CA GLY A 453 -6.74 27.91 38.30
C GLY A 453 -7.74 27.11 37.47
N GLU A 454 -9.03 27.20 37.81
CA GLU A 454 -10.10 26.63 36.99
C GLU A 454 -10.14 27.24 35.60
N GLY A 455 -10.43 26.42 34.59
CA GLY A 455 -10.50 26.89 33.22
C GLY A 455 -10.20 25.81 32.18
N LEU A 456 -10.21 26.25 30.92
CA LEU A 456 -9.94 25.42 29.76
C LEU A 456 -8.54 25.73 29.21
N PHE A 457 -7.70 24.71 29.12
CA PHE A 457 -6.29 24.84 28.80
C PHE A 457 -5.84 23.81 27.76
N PHE A 458 -4.67 24.02 27.18
CA PHE A 458 -3.94 22.99 26.45
C PHE A 458 -2.75 22.53 27.28
N VAL A 459 -2.56 21.23 27.41
CA VAL A 459 -1.34 20.62 27.93
C VAL A 459 -0.53 20.13 26.74
N ARG A 460 0.75 20.46 26.73
CA ARG A 460 1.75 19.93 25.81
C ARG A 460 2.78 19.13 26.60
N ILE A 461 3.13 17.94 26.16
CA ILE A 461 4.24 17.16 26.73
C ILE A 461 5.25 16.92 25.60
N GLU A 462 6.48 17.35 25.81
CA GLU A 462 7.60 17.20 24.86
C GLU A 462 8.61 16.21 25.47
N SER A 463 8.68 14.99 24.91
CA SER A 463 9.71 14.01 25.24
C SER A 463 10.76 13.94 24.12
N ASN A 464 11.82 13.16 24.32
CA ASN A 464 12.85 12.95 23.29
C ASN A 464 12.34 12.13 22.08
N LYS A 465 11.19 11.45 22.21
CA LYS A 465 10.63 10.56 21.19
C LYS A 465 9.29 11.04 20.64
N GLU A 466 8.54 11.84 21.40
CA GLU A 466 7.13 12.16 21.11
C GLU A 466 6.71 13.55 21.61
N GLN A 467 5.75 14.17 20.93
CA GLN A 467 5.09 15.41 21.34
C GLN A 467 3.57 15.22 21.44
N ILE A 468 3.00 15.39 22.64
CA ILE A 468 1.57 15.23 22.89
C ILE A 468 0.93 16.59 23.14
N VAL A 469 -0.22 16.88 22.54
CA VAL A 469 -1.04 18.05 22.86
C VAL A 469 -2.48 17.64 23.14
N LYS A 470 -2.99 17.94 24.34
CA LYS A 470 -4.38 17.67 24.73
C LYS A 470 -5.05 18.89 25.32
N LYS A 471 -6.34 19.03 25.04
CA LYS A 471 -7.20 20.04 25.67
C LYS A 471 -7.72 19.48 26.99
N ILE A 472 -7.55 20.21 28.09
CA ILE A 472 -8.04 19.81 29.42
C ILE A 472 -9.01 20.86 29.98
N LEU A 473 -9.98 20.40 30.78
CA LEU A 473 -10.82 21.24 31.61
C LEU A 473 -10.48 21.00 33.09
N ILE A 474 -10.01 22.04 33.79
CA ILE A 474 -9.79 22.02 35.24
C ILE A 474 -11.03 22.60 35.93
N LYS A 475 -11.67 21.82 36.79
CA LYS A 475 -12.83 22.19 37.59
C LYS A 475 -12.62 21.70 39.04
N LYS A 476 -12.20 22.61 39.92
CA LYS A 476 -11.85 22.32 41.32
C LYS A 476 -13.08 22.28 42.22
#